data_AF-A0A7W0WV65-F1
#
_entry.id   AF-A0A7W0WV65-F1
#
_cell.length_a   1.000
_cell.length_b   1.000
_cell.length_c   1.000
_cell.angle_alpha   90.00
_cell.angle_beta   90.00
_cell.angle_gamma   90.00
#
_symmetry.space_group_name_H-M   'P 1'
#
loop_
_entity.id
_entity.type
_entity.pdbx_description
1 polymer ?
#
loop_
_entity_poly.entity_id
_entity_poly.type
_entity_poly.pdbx_seq_one_letter_code
_entity_poly.pdbx_strand_id
1 'polypeptide(L)' 'MFPDHDFYDPRTNMWRSLANMPLPVHGVYGSAFANDLIWISGGGDKVGGSFGTTHNQIYRPEVSCE' A
#
# COMPACT_ATOMS: atom_id res chain seq x y z
N MET A 1 -0.78 13.23 1.72
CA MET A 1 -0.04 11.99 1.43
C MET A 1 0.05 11.78 -0.08
N PHE A 2 1.06 11.06 -0.54
CA PHE A 2 1.23 10.75 -1.96
C PHE A 2 0.50 9.45 -2.30
N PRO A 3 -0.29 9.42 -3.40
CA PRO A 3 -1.08 8.26 -3.76
C PRO A 3 -0.27 7.17 -4.48
N ASP A 4 0.99 7.48 -4.82
CA ASP A 4 1.87 6.61 -5.60
C ASP A 4 1.99 5.22 -4.94
N HIS A 5 1.90 4.21 -5.79
CA HIS A 5 1.98 2.83 -5.42
C HIS A 5 2.87 2.12 -6.42
N ASP A 6 3.95 1.52 -5.95
CA ASP A 6 4.93 0.88 -6.82
C ASP A 6 5.16 -0.57 -6.39
N PHE A 7 5.43 -1.42 -7.38
CA PHE A 7 5.86 -2.80 -7.19
C PHE A 7 7.31 -2.95 -7.61
N TYR A 8 8.09 -3.60 -6.75
CA TYR A 8 9.47 -3.96 -7.02
C TYR A 8 9.57 -5.42 -7.43
N ASP A 9 10.15 -5.70 -8.61
CA ASP A 9 10.51 -7.05 -9.04
C ASP A 9 12.01 -7.30 -8.78
N PRO A 10 12.36 -8.19 -7.82
CA PRO A 10 13.76 -8.47 -7.48
C PRO A 10 14.50 -9.25 -8.58
N ARG A 11 13.81 -9.92 -9.50
CA ARG A 11 14.45 -10.72 -10.56
C ARG A 11 15.04 -9.84 -11.66
N THR A 12 14.34 -8.76 -11.97
CA THR A 12 14.80 -7.76 -12.93
C THR A 12 15.44 -6.55 -12.25
N ASN A 13 15.33 -6.44 -10.92
CA ASN A 13 15.75 -5.28 -10.14
C ASN A 13 15.13 -3.97 -10.67
N MET A 14 13.82 -3.98 -10.90
CA MET A 14 13.09 -2.84 -11.46
C MET A 14 11.86 -2.52 -10.63
N TRP A 15 11.49 -1.24 -10.63
CA TRP A 15 10.22 -0.76 -10.11
C TRP A 15 9.23 -0.58 -11.26
N ARG A 16 7.97 -0.88 -11.00
CA ARG A 16 6.83 -0.50 -11.85
C ARG A 16 5.81 0.27 -11.03
N SER A 17 5.25 1.31 -11.61
CA SER A 17 4.11 2.00 -11.00
C SER A 17 2.84 1.16 -11.18
N LEU A 18 2.00 1.23 -10.16
CA LEU A 18 0.69 0.57 -10.06
C LEU A 18 -0.41 1.63 -10.01
N ALA A 19 -1.67 1.17 -9.95
CA ALA A 19 -2.78 2.06 -9.68
C ALA A 19 -2.62 2.72 -8.29
N ASN A 20 -2.88 4.03 -8.26
CA ASN A 20 -2.84 4.84 -7.05
C ASN A 20 -3.66 4.23 -5.91
N MET A 21 -3.15 4.39 -4.69
CA MET A 21 -3.92 4.04 -3.49
C MET A 21 -5.21 4.87 -3.41
N PRO A 22 -6.38 4.26 -3.16
CA PRO A 22 -7.64 4.99 -2.99
C PRO A 22 -7.60 6.01 -1.85
N LEU A 23 -6.97 5.64 -0.72
CA LEU A 23 -6.69 6.55 0.38
C LEU A 23 -5.17 6.55 0.65
N PRO A 24 -4.47 7.63 0.26
CA PRO A 24 -3.04 7.77 0.53
C PRO A 24 -2.74 7.83 2.03
N VAL A 25 -1.97 6.88 2.56
CA VAL A 25 -1.61 6.80 3.99
C VAL A 25 -0.11 6.59 4.21
N HIS A 26 0.45 7.17 5.28
CA HIS A 26 1.81 6.86 5.79
C HIS A 26 1.74 6.21 7.17
N GLY A 27 2.88 5.70 7.66
CA GLY A 27 2.98 5.22 9.05
C GLY A 27 1.99 4.10 9.37
N VAL A 28 1.71 3.23 8.39
CA VAL A 28 0.82 2.08 8.56
C VAL A 28 1.42 1.17 9.63
N TYR A 29 0.62 0.81 10.64
CA TYR A 29 1.06 -0.04 11.75
C TYR A 29 1.34 -1.48 11.33
N GLY A 30 0.62 -1.98 10.32
CA GLY A 30 0.78 -3.33 9.81
C GLY A 30 0.17 -3.53 8.44
N SER A 31 0.73 -4.49 7.71
CA SER A 31 0.16 -5.02 6.47
C SER A 31 0.28 -6.54 6.44
N ALA A 32 -0.62 -7.19 5.71
CA ALA A 32 -0.60 -8.64 5.55
C ALA A 32 -0.98 -9.04 4.12
N PHE A 33 -0.33 -10.07 3.59
CA PHE A 33 -0.76 -10.71 2.36
C PHE A 33 -1.57 -11.95 2.69
N ALA A 34 -2.85 -11.97 2.31
CA ALA A 34 -3.77 -13.07 2.58
C ALA A 34 -4.85 -13.15 1.50
N ASN A 35 -5.13 -14.36 1.03
CA ASN A 35 -6.11 -14.63 -0.04
C ASN A 35 -5.86 -13.78 -1.31
N ASP A 36 -4.60 -13.71 -1.74
CA ASP A 36 -4.15 -12.92 -2.90
C ASP A 36 -4.45 -11.42 -2.81
N LEU A 37 -4.55 -10.89 -1.59
CA LEU A 37 -4.80 -9.48 -1.30
C LEU A 37 -3.78 -8.96 -0.30
N ILE A 38 -3.37 -7.71 -0.47
CA ILE A 38 -2.62 -6.94 0.51
C ILE A 38 -3.63 -6.18 1.37
N TRP A 39 -3.59 -6.43 2.68
CA TRP A 39 -4.39 -5.78 3.68
C TRP A 39 -3.56 -4.69 4.36
N ILE A 40 -4.13 -3.49 4.47
CA ILE A 40 -3.51 -2.31 5.10
C ILE A 40 -4.48 -1.79 6.16
N SER A 41 -4.00 -1.69 7.40
CA SER A 41 -4.81 -1.22 8.53
C SER A 41 -4.41 0.19 8.96
N GLY A 42 -5.33 1.14 8.81
CA GLY A 42 -5.17 2.53 9.25
C GLY A 42 -4.01 3.26 8.56
N GLY A 43 -3.26 4.03 9.34
CA GLY A 43 -2.21 4.93 8.87
C GLY A 43 -2.61 6.40 8.98
N GLY A 44 -1.67 7.30 8.72
CA GLY A 44 -1.89 8.74 8.69
C GLY A 44 -2.30 9.23 7.30
N ASP A 45 -3.41 9.95 7.17
CA ASP A 45 -3.86 10.48 5.86
C ASP A 45 -3.38 11.93 5.60
N LYS A 46 -2.87 12.60 6.63
CA LYS A 46 -2.31 13.96 6.59
C LYS A 46 -0.94 14.02 7.25
N VAL A 47 -0.10 14.92 6.75
CA VAL A 47 1.25 15.15 7.29
C VAL A 47 1.20 15.44 8.79
N GLY A 48 2.04 14.77 9.57
CA GLY A 48 2.09 14.85 11.03
C GLY A 48 1.82 13.51 11.72
N GLY A 49 1.84 13.52 13.05
CA GLY A 49 1.69 12.31 13.89
C GLY A 49 0.29 12.10 14.50
N SER A 50 -0.65 13.02 14.28
CA SER A 50 -1.95 13.05 14.98
C SER A 50 -3.15 12.83 14.05
N PHE A 51 -2.93 12.36 12.82
CA PHE A 51 -3.98 12.22 11.80
C PHE A 51 -4.19 10.76 11.39
N GLY A 52 -4.35 9.88 12.38
CA GLY A 52 -4.64 8.47 12.13
C GLY A 52 -6.06 8.26 11.58
N THR A 53 -6.18 7.37 10.60
CA THR A 53 -7.46 6.94 10.03
C THR A 53 -7.88 5.57 10.55
N THR A 54 -9.19 5.34 10.65
CA THR A 54 -9.78 4.04 11.03
C THR A 54 -10.14 3.19 9.81
N HIS A 55 -9.79 3.64 8.60
CA HIS A 55 -10.09 2.92 7.37
C HIS A 55 -9.12 1.75 7.19
N ASN A 56 -9.68 0.60 6.79
CA ASN A 56 -8.91 -0.52 6.28
C ASN A 56 -8.96 -0.49 4.76
N GLN A 57 -7.83 -0.76 4.12
CA GLN A 57 -7.72 -0.83 2.67
C GLN A 57 -7.29 -2.24 2.26
N ILE A 58 -7.87 -2.71 1.16
CA ILE A 58 -7.48 -3.95 0.51
C ILE A 58 -6.99 -3.61 -0.89
N TYR A 59 -5.87 -4.19 -1.27
CA TYR A 59 -5.31 -4.06 -2.59
C TYR A 59 -5.16 -5.43 -3.23
N ARG A 60 -5.61 -5.57 -4.47
CA ARG A 60 -5.34 -6.75 -5.29
C ARG A 60 -4.10 -6.46 -6.13
N PRO A 61 -2.96 -7.12 -5.88
CA PRO A 61 -1.81 -7.01 -6.76
C PRO A 61 -2.14 -7.58 -8.13
N GLU A 62 -2.12 -6.71 -9.15
CA GLU A 62 -2.13 -7.11 -10.57
C GLU A 62 -0.74 -7.60 -11.03
N VAL A 63 0.00 -8.21 -10.09
CA VAL A 63 1.36 -8.69 -10.20
C VAL A 63 1.46 -10.01 -9.46
N SER A 64 2.06 -11.02 -10.11
CA SER A 64 2.33 -12.32 -9.51
C SER A 64 3.84 -12.57 -9.45
N CYS A 65 4.26 -13.31 -8.44
CA CYS A 65 5.62 -13.84 -8.33
C CYS A 65 5.70 -15.19 -9.07
N GLU A 66 5.39 -15.23 -10.36
CA GLU A 66 5.70 -16.37 -11.24
C GLU A 66 7.04 -16.15 -11.93
#